data_AF-A0A926JG75-F1
#
_entry.id   AF-A0A926JG75-F1
#
_cell.length_a   1.000
_cell.length_b   1.000
_cell.length_c   1.000
_cell.angle_alpha   90.00
_cell.angle_beta   90.00
_cell.angle_gamma   90.00
#
_symmetry.space_group_name_H-M   'P 1'
#
loop_
_entity.id
_entity.type
_entity.pdbx_description
1 polymer ?
#
loop_
_entity_poly.entity_id
_entity_poly.type
_entity_poly.pdbx_seq_one_letter_code
_entity_poly.pdbx_strand_id
1 'polypeptide(L)'
;MLDLVTLGKRLQGVRHDLGLTLQQLADAAEVSVSMLSSVERGQKAPTVVVLARIAGGLGVPLAELVAQCEDSRVIVRRAADQDTVDEPGGWRRTILTPVVPGVNFEWIRTTLPPGCDAGDFPAYAPGSHEFIAVESGILRLTLGDRTMDLDAGDSVYFAADVTHGYANPASVPCTYHVAALIMRPRAAPPREGSPAGGDHVGELPGKVAGGADLRAGAAAQTAAPADAPPHL
;
A
#
# COMPACT_ATOMS: atom_id res chain seq x y z
N MET A 1 21.99 -19.09 8.72
CA MET A 1 22.89 -18.03 9.26
C MET A 1 22.55 -16.73 8.53
N LEU A 2 22.55 -15.58 9.20
CA LEU A 2 22.25 -14.30 8.54
C LEU A 2 23.34 -14.00 7.50
N ASP A 3 22.98 -13.81 6.23
CA ASP A 3 23.94 -13.38 5.20
C ASP A 3 24.18 -11.87 5.31
N LEU A 4 25.40 -11.50 5.70
CA LEU A 4 25.80 -10.11 5.92
C LEU A 4 25.78 -9.28 4.62
N VAL A 5 26.05 -9.90 3.48
CA VAL A 5 26.04 -9.19 2.18
C VAL A 5 24.61 -8.85 1.79
N THR A 6 23.68 -9.80 1.91
CA THR A 6 22.26 -9.56 1.65
C THR A 6 21.65 -8.56 2.61
N LEU A 7 21.96 -8.64 3.91
CA LEU A 7 21.53 -7.64 4.90
C LEU A 7 22.05 -6.24 4.52
N GLY A 8 23.34 -6.13 4.20
CA GLY A 8 23.97 -4.85 3.85
C GLY A 8 23.33 -4.21 2.62
N LYS A 9 23.10 -5.01 1.56
CA LYS A 9 22.39 -4.55 0.35
C LYS A 9 20.96 -4.10 0.63
N ARG A 10 20.23 -4.80 1.50
CA ARG A 10 18.86 -4.41 1.87
C ARG A 10 18.84 -3.07 2.61
N LEU A 11 19.71 -2.91 3.60
CA LEU A 11 19.88 -1.64 4.32
C LEU A 11 20.19 -0.49 3.36
N GLN A 12 21.13 -0.72 2.44
CA GLN A 12 21.49 0.23 1.41
C GLN A 12 20.29 0.57 0.50
N GLY A 13 19.54 -0.44 0.05
CA GLY A 13 18.35 -0.27 -0.81
C GLY A 13 17.29 0.61 -0.15
N VAL A 14 16.86 0.25 1.07
CA VAL A 14 15.86 1.04 1.82
C VAL A 14 16.35 2.47 2.05
N ARG A 15 17.64 2.66 2.38
CA ARG A 15 18.22 4.00 2.53
C ARG A 15 18.11 4.82 1.24
N HIS A 16 18.39 4.21 0.09
CA HIS A 16 18.30 4.88 -1.22
C HIS A 16 16.86 5.18 -1.63
N ASP A 17 15.91 4.27 -1.36
CA ASP A 17 14.48 4.47 -1.66
C ASP A 17 13.89 5.64 -0.86
N LEU A 18 14.40 5.86 0.36
CA LEU A 18 14.06 7.01 1.20
C LEU A 18 14.84 8.29 0.84
N GLY A 19 15.76 8.23 -0.14
CA GLY A 19 16.59 9.37 -0.53
C GLY A 19 17.60 9.82 0.52
N LEU A 20 17.95 8.97 1.48
CA LEU A 20 18.84 9.30 2.58
C LEU A 20 20.31 9.11 2.18
N THR A 21 21.15 10.08 2.55
CA THR A 21 22.61 9.93 2.52
C THR A 21 23.08 9.03 3.66
N LEU A 22 24.29 8.48 3.52
CA LEU A 22 24.91 7.68 4.57
C LEU A 22 25.07 8.47 5.89
N GLN A 23 25.36 9.78 5.80
CA GLN A 23 25.47 10.66 6.96
C GLN A 23 24.12 10.81 7.67
N GLN A 24 23.06 11.13 6.91
CA GLN A 24 21.71 11.32 7.48
C GLN A 24 21.20 10.07 8.22
N LEU A 25 21.41 8.88 7.64
CA LEU A 25 21.03 7.65 8.33
C LEU A 25 21.91 7.37 9.56
N ALA A 26 23.21 7.63 9.47
CA ALA A 26 24.12 7.45 10.60
C ALA A 26 23.70 8.33 11.80
N ASP A 27 23.31 9.58 11.53
CA ASP A 27 22.83 10.52 12.54
C ASP A 27 21.49 10.05 13.14
N ALA A 28 20.53 9.66 12.30
CA ALA A 28 19.22 9.18 12.75
C ALA A 28 19.29 7.85 13.54
N ALA A 29 20.21 6.97 13.16
CA ALA A 29 20.45 5.70 13.85
C ALA A 29 21.47 5.82 15.01
N GLU A 30 22.02 7.02 15.24
CA GLU A 30 23.04 7.31 16.23
C GLU A 30 24.24 6.32 16.20
N VAL A 31 24.70 5.99 15.00
CA VAL A 31 25.86 5.13 14.73
C VAL A 31 26.93 5.91 13.96
N SER A 32 28.18 5.43 13.96
CA SER A 32 29.20 6.09 13.13
C SER A 32 28.99 5.77 11.65
N VAL A 33 29.22 6.77 10.79
CA VAL A 33 29.17 6.64 9.33
C VAL A 33 30.03 5.48 8.84
N SER A 34 31.23 5.32 9.40
CA SER A 34 32.15 4.22 9.07
C SER A 34 31.57 2.84 9.43
N MET A 35 30.91 2.72 10.59
CA MET A 35 30.22 1.49 10.99
C MET A 35 29.08 1.19 10.03
N LEU A 36 28.21 2.16 9.76
CA LEU A 36 27.09 2.00 8.83
C LEU A 36 27.57 1.60 7.43
N SER A 37 28.61 2.26 6.92
CA SER A 37 29.25 1.95 5.64
C SER A 37 29.76 0.50 5.58
N SER A 38 30.37 0.03 6.66
CA SER A 38 30.89 -1.34 6.75
C SER A 38 29.78 -2.39 6.83
N VAL A 39 28.66 -2.03 7.47
CA VAL A 39 27.46 -2.88 7.54
C VAL A 39 26.78 -2.96 6.17
N GLU A 40 26.58 -1.83 5.48
CA GLU A 40 25.98 -1.80 4.13
C GLU A 40 26.79 -2.61 3.11
N ARG A 41 28.12 -2.65 3.24
CA ARG A 41 28.99 -3.49 2.40
C ARG A 41 29.09 -4.96 2.84
N GLY A 42 28.40 -5.36 3.91
CA GLY A 42 28.49 -6.71 4.47
C GLY A 42 29.86 -7.05 5.09
N GLN A 43 30.71 -6.05 5.36
CA GLN A 43 32.07 -6.22 5.90
C GLN A 43 32.08 -6.37 7.42
N LYS A 44 31.02 -5.92 8.10
CA LYS A 44 30.92 -5.98 9.56
C LYS A 44 29.53 -6.44 9.98
N ALA A 45 29.48 -7.47 10.84
CA ALA A 45 28.25 -7.89 11.48
C ALA A 45 27.83 -6.85 12.55
N PRO A 46 26.66 -6.20 12.44
CA PRO A 46 26.13 -5.37 13.50
C PRO A 46 25.64 -6.24 14.66
N THR A 47 25.66 -5.70 15.88
CA THR A 47 24.91 -6.30 16.99
C THR A 47 23.41 -6.09 16.76
N VAL A 48 22.56 -6.88 17.42
CA VAL A 48 21.10 -6.70 17.35
C VAL A 48 20.68 -5.28 17.77
N VAL A 49 21.35 -4.70 18.76
CA VAL A 49 21.11 -3.32 19.22
C VAL A 49 21.44 -2.30 18.12
N VAL A 50 22.58 -2.45 17.46
CA VAL A 50 22.97 -1.57 16.33
C VAL A 50 21.98 -1.72 15.18
N LEU A 51 21.59 -2.96 14.86
CA LEU A 51 20.65 -3.21 13.78
C LEU A 51 19.25 -2.65 14.06
N ALA A 52 18.79 -2.72 15.32
CA ALA A 52 17.53 -2.10 15.76
C ALA A 52 17.56 -0.58 15.64
N ARG A 53 18.69 0.07 15.98
CA ARG A 53 18.85 1.53 15.80
C ARG A 53 18.84 1.93 14.33
N ILE A 54 19.51 1.15 13.48
CA ILE A 54 19.49 1.37 12.02
C ILE A 54 18.06 1.19 11.48
N ALA A 55 17.32 0.17 11.93
CA ALA A 55 15.91 -0.03 11.58
C ALA A 55 15.05 1.18 11.98
N GLY A 56 15.23 1.68 13.20
CA GLY A 56 14.57 2.89 13.69
C GLY A 56 14.90 4.14 12.86
N GLY A 57 16.17 4.33 12.49
CA GLY A 57 16.60 5.43 11.61
C GLY A 57 16.05 5.34 10.19
N LEU A 58 15.73 4.13 9.71
CA LEU A 58 15.05 3.88 8.44
C LEU A 58 13.51 3.94 8.55
N GLY A 59 12.95 3.98 9.76
CA GLY A 59 11.51 3.93 9.98
C GLY A 59 10.86 2.59 9.62
N VAL A 60 11.62 1.49 9.61
CA VAL A 60 11.12 0.14 9.26
C VAL A 60 11.23 -0.84 10.44
N PRO A 61 10.34 -1.84 10.56
CA PRO A 61 10.48 -2.89 11.56
C PRO A 61 11.79 -3.69 11.37
N LEU A 62 12.49 -3.98 12.47
CA LEU A 62 13.71 -4.81 12.43
C LEU A 62 13.49 -6.15 11.72
N ALA A 63 12.32 -6.77 11.94
CA ALA A 63 11.93 -8.03 11.32
C ALA A 63 11.99 -7.98 9.78
N GLU A 64 11.66 -6.85 9.17
CA GLU A 64 11.71 -6.64 7.71
C GLU A 64 13.15 -6.65 7.18
N LEU A 65 14.10 -6.14 7.98
CA LEU A 65 15.52 -6.12 7.61
C LEU A 65 16.20 -7.49 7.75
N VAL A 66 15.80 -8.28 8.75
CA VAL A 66 16.38 -9.60 9.01
C VAL A 66 15.65 -10.76 8.35
N ALA A 67 14.47 -10.52 7.79
CA ALA A 67 13.72 -11.53 7.05
C ALA A 67 14.64 -12.14 5.98
N GLN A 68 14.89 -13.44 6.05
CA GLN A 68 15.67 -14.11 5.02
C GLN A 68 14.84 -14.04 3.74
N CYS A 69 15.22 -13.15 2.83
CA CYS A 69 14.79 -13.26 1.46
C CYS A 69 15.76 -14.30 0.93
N GLU A 70 15.35 -15.56 0.94
CA GLU A 70 16.00 -16.51 0.04
C GLU A 70 15.99 -15.84 -1.34
N ASP A 71 17.17 -15.73 -1.95
CA ASP A 71 17.39 -15.18 -3.29
C ASP A 71 16.71 -16.10 -4.31
N SER A 72 15.39 -16.11 -4.24
CA SER A 72 14.54 -16.80 -5.17
C SER A 72 14.10 -15.71 -6.12
N ARG A 73 14.76 -15.68 -7.28
CA ARG A 73 14.24 -14.98 -8.48
C ARG A 73 12.81 -15.42 -8.82
N VAL A 74 12.31 -16.47 -8.16
CA VAL A 74 11.00 -17.08 -8.30
C VAL A 74 10.41 -17.32 -6.92
N ILE A 75 9.34 -16.62 -6.58
CA ILE A 75 8.51 -16.91 -5.41
C ILE A 75 7.23 -17.57 -5.91
N VAL A 76 6.97 -18.81 -5.49
CA VAL A 76 5.73 -19.51 -5.86
C VAL A 76 4.70 -19.30 -4.76
N ARG A 77 3.61 -18.60 -5.07
CA ARG A 77 2.46 -18.49 -4.18
C ARG A 77 1.39 -19.50 -4.57
N ARG A 78 1.26 -20.55 -3.76
CA ARG A 78 0.29 -21.63 -4.03
C ARG A 78 -1.13 -21.15 -3.75
N ALA A 79 -2.10 -21.67 -4.49
CA ALA A 79 -3.51 -21.28 -4.33
C ALA A 79 -4.03 -21.44 -2.89
N ALA A 80 -3.58 -22.48 -2.17
CA ALA A 80 -3.96 -22.71 -0.77
C ALA A 80 -3.39 -21.67 0.21
N ASP A 81 -2.34 -20.95 -0.17
CA ASP A 81 -1.64 -19.95 0.64
C ASP A 81 -2.02 -18.51 0.23
N GLN A 82 -3.00 -18.36 -0.67
CA GLN A 82 -3.43 -17.05 -1.14
C GLN A 82 -4.41 -16.43 -0.15
N ASP A 83 -4.06 -15.24 0.32
CA ASP A 83 -4.92 -14.40 1.14
C ASP A 83 -6.19 -14.07 0.35
N THR A 84 -7.32 -14.36 0.99
CA THR A 84 -8.65 -14.12 0.46
C THR A 84 -9.40 -13.24 1.44
N VAL A 85 -10.02 -12.19 0.91
CA VAL A 85 -10.82 -11.23 1.66
C VAL A 85 -12.24 -11.28 1.13
N ASP A 86 -13.19 -11.56 2.02
CA ASP A 86 -14.62 -11.40 1.75
C ASP A 86 -15.02 -9.97 2.14
N GLU A 87 -15.50 -9.21 1.16
CA GLU A 87 -15.86 -7.81 1.32
C GLU A 87 -17.35 -7.66 1.68
N PRO A 88 -17.74 -6.56 2.35
CA PRO A 88 -19.14 -6.19 2.50
C PRO A 88 -19.84 -6.17 1.13
N GLY A 89 -21.02 -6.80 1.02
CA GLY A 89 -21.69 -7.03 -0.27
C GLY A 89 -21.45 -8.43 -0.87
N GLY A 90 -20.65 -9.27 -0.21
CA GLY A 90 -20.53 -10.70 -0.51
C GLY A 90 -19.61 -11.04 -1.68
N TRP A 91 -18.87 -10.05 -2.17
CA TRP A 91 -17.84 -10.24 -3.18
C TRP A 91 -16.50 -10.58 -2.53
N ARG A 92 -15.63 -11.22 -3.31
CA ARG A 92 -14.41 -11.84 -2.81
C ARG A 92 -13.21 -11.41 -3.62
N ARG A 93 -12.12 -11.09 -2.94
CA ARG A 93 -10.82 -10.76 -3.52
C ARG A 93 -9.79 -11.79 -3.06
N THR A 94 -9.06 -12.35 -4.00
CA THR A 94 -7.91 -13.24 -3.73
C THR A 94 -6.67 -12.58 -4.28
N ILE A 95 -5.75 -12.22 -3.39
CA ILE A 95 -4.46 -11.64 -3.78
C ILE A 95 -3.65 -12.79 -4.39
N LEU A 96 -3.03 -12.60 -5.55
CA LEU A 96 -2.23 -13.61 -6.25
C LEU A 96 -0.73 -13.35 -6.12
N THR A 97 -0.32 -12.09 -5.98
CA THR A 97 1.08 -11.70 -5.83
C THR A 97 1.63 -12.00 -4.44
N PRO A 98 2.91 -12.40 -4.31
CA PRO A 98 3.61 -12.37 -3.03
C PRO A 98 4.03 -10.94 -2.68
N VAL A 99 4.40 -10.70 -1.42
CA VAL A 99 5.06 -9.46 -1.01
C VAL A 99 6.52 -9.51 -1.46
N VAL A 100 6.91 -8.63 -2.38
CA VAL A 100 8.29 -8.52 -2.88
C VAL A 100 8.82 -7.11 -2.60
N PRO A 101 9.92 -6.96 -1.83
CA PRO A 101 10.50 -5.66 -1.55
C PRO A 101 10.83 -4.87 -2.84
N GLY A 102 10.44 -3.59 -2.89
CA GLY A 102 10.68 -2.70 -4.03
C GLY A 102 9.76 -2.90 -5.23
N VAL A 103 8.86 -3.90 -5.21
CA VAL A 103 7.90 -4.14 -6.28
C VAL A 103 6.55 -3.54 -5.90
N ASN A 104 6.14 -2.50 -6.62
CA ASN A 104 4.84 -1.85 -6.45
C ASN A 104 3.82 -2.43 -7.45
N PHE A 105 3.65 -3.75 -7.42
CA PHE A 105 2.73 -4.48 -8.29
C PHE A 105 1.85 -5.40 -7.46
N GLU A 106 0.55 -5.36 -7.69
CA GLU A 106 -0.42 -6.27 -7.09
C GLU A 106 -1.27 -6.93 -8.17
N TRP A 107 -1.45 -8.26 -8.08
CA TRP A 107 -2.37 -8.98 -8.95
C TRP A 107 -3.44 -9.62 -8.10
N ILE A 108 -4.70 -9.29 -8.37
CA ILE A 108 -5.87 -9.71 -7.60
C ILE A 108 -6.83 -10.43 -8.54
N ARG A 109 -7.39 -11.54 -8.08
CA ARG A 109 -8.58 -12.17 -8.68
C ARG A 109 -9.80 -11.80 -7.85
N THR A 110 -10.80 -11.20 -8.48
CA THR A 110 -12.01 -10.73 -7.83
C THR A 110 -13.21 -11.47 -8.38
N THR A 111 -14.14 -11.88 -7.51
CA THR A 111 -15.44 -12.45 -7.89
C THR A 111 -16.57 -11.63 -7.31
N LEU A 112 -17.40 -11.07 -8.19
CA LEU A 112 -18.61 -10.32 -7.86
C LEU A 112 -19.83 -11.25 -7.96
N PRO A 113 -20.68 -11.35 -6.93
CA PRO A 113 -21.97 -12.01 -7.01
C PRO A 113 -22.88 -11.38 -8.08
N PRO A 114 -23.97 -12.06 -8.46
CA PRO A 114 -25.00 -11.48 -9.32
C PRO A 114 -25.51 -10.12 -8.79
N GLY A 115 -25.62 -9.13 -9.67
CA GLY A 115 -26.13 -7.80 -9.32
C GLY A 115 -25.28 -6.99 -8.33
N CYS A 116 -24.06 -7.44 -8.02
CA CYS A 116 -23.20 -6.78 -7.04
C CYS A 116 -22.61 -5.48 -7.59
N ASP A 117 -22.67 -4.41 -6.80
CA ASP A 117 -21.94 -3.17 -7.01
C ASP A 117 -20.90 -3.03 -5.89
N ALA A 118 -19.62 -3.02 -6.26
CA ALA A 118 -18.51 -2.89 -5.31
C ALA A 118 -18.28 -1.43 -4.87
N GLY A 119 -18.99 -0.47 -5.47
CA GLY A 119 -18.86 0.95 -5.22
C GLY A 119 -17.65 1.59 -5.88
N ASP A 120 -17.43 2.86 -5.53
CA ASP A 120 -16.35 3.69 -6.07
C ASP A 120 -15.08 3.57 -5.22
N PHE A 121 -13.96 3.44 -5.92
CA PHE A 121 -12.62 3.45 -5.37
C PHE A 121 -11.96 4.80 -5.66
N PRO A 122 -11.26 5.39 -4.66
CA PRO A 122 -10.58 6.66 -4.86
C PRO A 122 -9.47 6.53 -5.90
N ALA A 123 -9.18 7.63 -6.59
CA ALA A 123 -8.02 7.73 -7.48
C ALA A 123 -6.72 7.40 -6.74
N TYR A 124 -5.87 6.59 -7.37
CA TYR A 124 -4.51 6.36 -6.91
C TYR A 124 -3.61 7.57 -7.22
N ALA A 125 -2.36 7.54 -6.71
CA ALA A 125 -1.41 8.60 -7.01
C ALA A 125 -1.10 8.67 -8.52
N PRO A 126 -0.81 9.87 -9.07
CA PRO A 126 -0.45 10.05 -10.48
C PRO A 126 0.63 9.06 -10.96
N GLY A 127 0.43 8.50 -12.14
CA GLY A 127 1.30 7.45 -12.70
C GLY A 127 0.99 6.04 -12.20
N SER A 128 -0.10 5.84 -11.47
CA SER A 128 -0.62 4.51 -11.18
C SER A 128 -1.39 3.96 -12.37
N HIS A 129 -1.34 2.65 -12.58
CA HIS A 129 -1.92 1.98 -13.74
C HIS A 129 -2.64 0.71 -13.34
N GLU A 130 -3.76 0.42 -13.98
CA GLU A 130 -4.46 -0.86 -13.82
C GLU A 130 -4.71 -1.52 -15.17
N PHE A 131 -4.55 -2.83 -15.17
CA PHE A 131 -4.89 -3.73 -16.28
C PHE A 131 -5.91 -4.73 -15.77
N ILE A 132 -7.03 -4.82 -16.46
CA ILE A 132 -8.10 -5.75 -16.13
C ILE A 132 -8.22 -6.81 -17.22
N ALA A 133 -8.48 -8.04 -16.82
CA ALA A 133 -8.91 -9.11 -17.73
C ALA A 133 -10.12 -9.85 -17.13
N VAL A 134 -11.20 -9.96 -17.91
CA VAL A 134 -12.42 -10.65 -17.47
C VAL A 134 -12.26 -12.15 -17.73
N GLU A 135 -12.33 -12.95 -16.67
CA GLU A 135 -12.23 -14.41 -16.74
C GLU A 135 -13.59 -15.02 -17.13
N SER A 136 -14.67 -14.55 -16.50
CA SER A 136 -16.03 -15.02 -16.76
C SER A 136 -17.07 -13.99 -16.33
N GLY A 137 -18.27 -14.03 -16.93
CA GLY A 137 -19.35 -13.09 -16.66
C GLY A 137 -19.16 -11.76 -17.39
N ILE A 138 -19.80 -10.70 -16.86
CA ILE A 138 -19.76 -9.35 -17.39
C ILE A 138 -19.30 -8.41 -16.28
N LEU A 139 -18.22 -7.67 -16.52
CA LEU A 139 -17.73 -6.63 -15.62
C LEU A 139 -18.15 -5.26 -16.15
N ARG A 140 -18.90 -4.51 -15.34
CA ARG A 140 -19.12 -3.09 -15.55
C ARG A 140 -18.00 -2.30 -14.87
N LEU A 141 -17.24 -1.58 -15.66
CA LEU A 141 -16.21 -0.64 -15.21
C LEU A 141 -16.70 0.79 -15.38
N THR A 142 -16.66 1.56 -14.30
CA THR A 142 -16.88 3.01 -14.32
C THR A 142 -15.55 3.71 -14.11
N LEU A 143 -15.20 4.68 -14.96
CA LEU A 143 -14.02 5.53 -14.88
C LEU A 143 -14.48 7.00 -14.95
N GLY A 144 -14.55 7.68 -13.81
CA GLY A 144 -15.15 9.02 -13.74
C GLY A 144 -16.59 9.02 -14.25
N ASP A 145 -16.83 9.68 -15.39
CA ASP A 145 -18.14 9.79 -16.05
C ASP A 145 -18.40 8.72 -17.12
N ARG A 146 -17.43 7.86 -17.39
CA ARG A 146 -17.53 6.82 -18.43
C ARG A 146 -17.84 5.48 -17.81
N THR A 147 -18.82 4.78 -18.36
CA THR A 147 -19.14 3.40 -17.97
C THR A 147 -19.06 2.51 -19.20
N MET A 148 -18.48 1.32 -19.04
CA MET A 148 -18.39 0.30 -20.09
C MET A 148 -18.58 -1.09 -19.48
N ASP A 149 -19.22 -1.97 -20.24
CA ASP A 149 -19.33 -3.38 -19.92
C ASP A 149 -18.26 -4.16 -20.70
N LEU A 150 -17.59 -5.06 -20.01
CA LEU A 150 -16.53 -5.92 -20.53
C LEU A 150 -17.00 -7.37 -20.44
N ASP A 151 -16.97 -8.08 -21.56
CA ASP A 151 -17.36 -9.48 -21.63
C ASP A 151 -16.20 -10.41 -21.27
N ALA A 152 -16.50 -11.67 -20.99
CA ALA A 152 -15.48 -12.69 -20.75
C ALA A 152 -14.47 -12.77 -21.90
N GLY A 153 -13.18 -12.67 -21.56
CA GLY A 153 -12.07 -12.61 -22.52
C GLY A 153 -11.62 -11.20 -22.89
N ASP A 154 -12.41 -10.16 -22.57
CA ASP A 154 -12.00 -8.78 -22.77
C ASP A 154 -10.93 -8.38 -21.75
N SER A 155 -10.14 -7.38 -22.14
CA SER A 155 -9.18 -6.73 -21.26
C SER A 155 -9.19 -5.22 -21.49
N VAL A 156 -8.86 -4.47 -20.44
CA VAL A 156 -8.79 -3.01 -20.51
C VAL A 156 -7.60 -2.51 -19.70
N TYR A 157 -7.03 -1.41 -20.17
CA TYR A 157 -6.04 -0.62 -19.45
C TYR A 157 -6.62 0.76 -19.15
N PHE A 158 -6.29 1.30 -17.99
CA PHE A 158 -6.50 2.71 -17.70
C PHE A 158 -5.42 3.26 -16.76
N ALA A 159 -5.21 4.58 -16.85
CA ALA A 159 -4.46 5.30 -15.84
C ALA A 159 -5.33 5.39 -14.58
N ALA A 160 -4.84 4.84 -13.47
CA ALA A 160 -5.63 4.63 -12.26
C ALA A 160 -5.61 5.85 -11.32
N ASP A 161 -5.15 7.00 -11.81
CA ASP A 161 -5.23 8.31 -11.17
C ASP A 161 -6.60 8.98 -11.37
N VAL A 162 -7.63 8.17 -11.59
CA VAL A 162 -9.04 8.53 -11.69
C VAL A 162 -9.87 7.65 -10.75
N THR A 163 -10.95 8.22 -10.19
CA THR A 163 -11.95 7.44 -9.46
C THR A 163 -12.54 6.37 -10.39
N HIS A 164 -12.63 5.15 -9.90
CA HIS A 164 -13.11 4.03 -10.69
C HIS A 164 -13.99 3.10 -9.84
N GLY A 165 -14.94 2.41 -10.49
CA GLY A 165 -15.91 1.54 -9.83
C GLY A 165 -16.11 0.24 -10.58
N TYR A 166 -16.46 -0.80 -9.84
CA TYR A 166 -16.62 -2.16 -10.35
C TYR A 166 -18.01 -2.69 -10.01
N ALA A 167 -18.75 -3.17 -11.00
CA ALA A 167 -20.05 -3.80 -10.77
C ALA A 167 -20.26 -5.01 -11.68
N ASN A 168 -21.14 -5.90 -11.25
CA ASN A 168 -21.65 -7.02 -12.03
C ASN A 168 -23.16 -6.80 -12.24
N PRO A 169 -23.58 -6.29 -13.41
CA PRO A 169 -25.00 -6.05 -13.69
C PRO A 169 -25.76 -7.34 -14.02
N ALA A 170 -25.08 -8.48 -14.19
CA ALA A 170 -25.68 -9.72 -14.64
C ALA A 170 -26.27 -10.55 -13.49
N SER A 171 -27.08 -11.54 -13.86
CA SER A 171 -27.70 -12.50 -12.92
C SER A 171 -26.81 -13.73 -12.62
N VAL A 172 -25.56 -13.73 -13.09
CA VAL A 172 -24.57 -14.78 -12.84
C VAL A 172 -23.30 -14.13 -12.26
N PRO A 173 -22.47 -14.87 -11.48
CA PRO A 173 -21.23 -14.32 -10.96
C PRO A 173 -20.30 -13.84 -12.07
N CYS A 174 -19.55 -12.76 -11.79
CA CYS A 174 -18.49 -12.26 -12.65
C CYS A 174 -17.15 -12.45 -11.95
N THR A 175 -16.17 -13.02 -12.64
CA THR A 175 -14.79 -13.14 -12.15
C THR A 175 -13.85 -12.40 -13.10
N TYR A 176 -12.99 -11.57 -12.53
CA TYR A 176 -12.00 -10.80 -13.27
C TYR A 176 -10.69 -10.70 -12.49
N HIS A 177 -9.64 -10.30 -13.20
CA HIS A 177 -8.33 -10.06 -12.64
C HIS A 177 -8.00 -8.58 -12.75
N VAL A 178 -7.34 -8.04 -11.73
CA VAL A 178 -6.74 -6.70 -11.74
C VAL A 178 -5.25 -6.85 -11.50
N ALA A 179 -4.44 -6.33 -12.40
CA ALA A 179 -3.00 -6.16 -12.24
C ALA A 179 -2.72 -4.66 -12.08
N ALA A 180 -2.38 -4.24 -10.87
CA ALA A 180 -2.23 -2.85 -10.47
C ALA A 180 -0.75 -2.49 -10.23
N LEU A 181 -0.28 -1.43 -10.87
CA LEU A 181 1.00 -0.77 -10.60
C LEU A 181 0.70 0.53 -9.86
N ILE A 182 0.80 0.51 -8.54
CA ILE A 182 0.38 1.63 -7.68
C ILE A 182 1.59 2.47 -7.27
N MET A 183 1.61 3.73 -7.69
CA MET A 183 2.63 4.67 -7.24
C MET A 183 2.32 5.09 -5.80
N ARG A 184 3.34 5.07 -4.94
CA ARG A 184 3.22 5.67 -3.60
C ARG A 184 3.46 7.18 -3.72
N PRO A 185 2.68 8.03 -3.01
CA PRO A 185 2.98 9.45 -2.94
C PRO A 185 4.41 9.64 -2.43
N ARG A 186 5.25 10.30 -3.21
CA ARG A 186 6.54 10.76 -2.72
C ARG A 186 6.25 11.80 -1.64
N ALA A 187 6.65 11.55 -0.39
CA ALA A 187 6.63 12.60 0.61
C ALA A 187 7.42 13.80 0.05
N ALA A 188 6.75 14.95 -0.08
CA ALA A 188 7.44 16.16 -0.49
C ALA A 188 8.54 16.44 0.54
N PRO A 189 9.78 16.75 0.11
CA PRO A 189 10.79 17.19 1.06
C PRO A 189 10.24 18.40 1.82
N PRO A 190 10.46 18.51 3.14
CA PRO A 190 10.08 19.70 3.89
C PRO A 190 10.68 20.92 3.19
N ARG A 191 9.83 21.90 2.85
CA ARG A 191 10.30 23.16 2.25
C ARG A 191 11.19 23.86 3.27
N GLU A 192 12.49 23.93 2.97
CA GLU A 192 13.42 24.75 3.74
C GLU A 192 13.04 26.24 3.61
N GLY A 193 12.75 26.85 4.77
CA GLY A 193 13.00 28.25 5.09
C GLY A 193 12.34 29.32 4.22
N SER A 194 11.22 29.88 4.69
CA SER A 194 10.97 31.32 4.52
C SER A 194 11.29 32.01 5.86
N PRO A 195 12.10 33.08 5.89
CA PRO A 195 12.54 33.69 7.13
C PRO A 195 11.38 34.43 7.83
N ALA A 196 11.53 34.46 9.15
CA ALA A 196 10.62 35.04 10.12
C ALA A 196 10.37 36.54 9.93
N GLY A 197 9.14 36.94 10.29
CA GLY A 197 8.72 38.30 10.58
C GLY A 197 7.19 38.32 10.67
N GLY A 198 6.53 38.72 11.74
CA GLY A 198 6.94 39.17 13.06
C GLY A 198 5.73 39.07 13.98
N ASP A 199 5.99 39.32 15.26
CA ASP A 199 5.09 39.23 16.40
C ASP A 199 3.66 39.74 16.17
N HIS A 200 2.67 38.97 16.63
CA HIS A 200 1.56 39.52 17.40
C HIS A 200 0.95 38.47 18.34
N VAL A 201 0.97 38.85 19.61
CA VAL A 201 0.40 38.20 20.79
C VAL A 201 -1.13 38.16 20.69
N GLY A 202 -1.73 37.01 20.97
CA GLY A 202 -3.16 36.83 21.13
C GLY A 202 -3.49 35.48 21.78
N GLU A 203 -4.20 35.53 22.90
CA GLU A 203 -4.42 34.50 23.91
C GLU A 203 -5.10 33.20 23.44
N LEU A 204 -4.78 32.11 24.16
CA LEU A 204 -5.51 30.85 24.23
C LEU A 204 -6.73 30.98 25.16
N PRO A 205 -7.75 30.13 24.96
CA PRO A 205 -8.05 29.19 26.04
C PRO A 205 -8.19 27.75 25.54
N GLY A 206 -7.88 26.83 26.44
CA GLY A 206 -7.51 25.46 26.13
C GLY A 206 -8.65 24.45 25.98
N LYS A 207 -8.26 23.20 25.68
CA LYS A 207 -8.74 21.99 26.36
C LYS A 207 -8.01 20.74 25.86
N VAL A 208 -7.56 19.95 26.84
CA VAL A 208 -7.75 18.50 27.01
C VAL A 208 -6.92 17.54 26.15
N ALA A 209 -6.28 16.64 26.92
CA ALA A 209 -5.50 15.49 26.52
C ALA A 209 -6.29 14.41 25.77
N GLY A 210 -5.57 13.60 24.99
CA GLY A 210 -6.03 12.29 24.53
C GLY A 210 -5.30 11.84 23.27
N GLY A 211 -4.21 11.09 23.45
CA GLY A 211 -3.55 10.37 22.36
C GLY A 211 -4.43 9.24 21.83
N ALA A 212 -4.38 9.01 20.53
CA ALA A 212 -4.90 7.81 19.90
C ALA A 212 -4.09 7.48 18.63
N ASP A 213 -3.58 6.25 18.60
CA ASP A 213 -2.97 5.58 17.46
C ASP A 213 -3.87 5.63 16.22
N LEU A 214 -3.28 6.07 15.11
CA LEU A 214 -3.91 6.03 13.79
C LEU A 214 -3.60 4.69 13.10
N ARG A 215 -4.46 3.70 13.35
CA ARG A 215 -4.80 2.71 12.32
C ARG A 215 -5.95 3.29 11.49
N ALA A 216 -5.64 3.72 10.27
CA ALA A 216 -6.62 4.10 9.25
C ALA A 216 -6.29 3.29 7.99
N GLY A 217 -7.24 2.71 7.26
CA GLY A 217 -8.70 2.79 7.33
C GLY A 217 -9.25 2.50 5.93
N ALA A 218 -10.37 1.81 5.84
CA ALA A 218 -11.33 1.90 4.74
C ALA A 218 -12.60 1.14 5.14
N ALA A 219 -13.39 1.74 6.02
CA ALA A 219 -14.79 1.37 6.23
C ALA A 219 -15.60 2.65 5.98
N ALA A 220 -16.26 2.73 4.83
CA ALA A 220 -17.17 3.82 4.52
C ALA A 220 -18.58 3.45 5.01
N GLN A 221 -19.08 4.18 6.00
CA GLN A 221 -20.49 4.30 6.31
C GLN A 221 -21.01 5.60 5.69
N THR A 222 -22.20 5.58 5.08
CA THR A 222 -23.17 6.66 5.26
C THR A 222 -24.60 6.11 5.21
N ALA A 223 -25.45 6.74 6.01
CA ALA A 223 -26.82 6.37 6.36
C ALA A 223 -27.86 7.19 5.59
N ALA A 224 -29.11 6.71 5.51
CA ALA A 224 -30.36 7.50 5.55
C ALA A 224 -31.59 6.55 5.67
N PRO A 225 -32.85 7.04 5.81
CA PRO A 225 -33.51 7.40 7.06
C PRO A 225 -34.71 6.48 7.40
N ALA A 226 -35.31 6.73 8.58
CA ALA A 226 -36.50 6.05 9.08
C ALA A 226 -37.79 6.49 8.36
N ASP A 227 -38.65 5.52 8.00
CA ASP A 227 -40.10 5.65 8.12
C ASP A 227 -40.77 4.27 8.06
N ALA A 228 -41.59 3.93 9.05
CA ALA A 228 -42.46 2.75 9.04
C ALA A 228 -43.76 3.06 9.81
N PRO A 229 -44.95 2.92 9.19
CA PRO A 229 -46.20 2.83 9.92
C PRO A 229 -46.53 1.35 10.26
N PRO A 230 -47.48 1.10 11.18
CA PRO A 230 -47.58 -0.15 11.91
C PRO A 230 -48.38 -1.21 11.15
N HIS A 231 -48.06 -2.48 11.38
CA HIS A 231 -48.89 -3.61 10.98
C HIS A 231 -49.59 -4.23 12.20
N LEU A 232 -50.89 -4.48 12.00
CA LEU A 232 -51.72 -5.49 12.65
C LEU A 232 -51.09 -6.88 12.60
#